data_AF-A0A1Q7AST3-F1
#
_entry.id   AF-A0A1Q7AST3-F1
#
_cell.length_a   1.000
_cell.length_b   1.000
_cell.length_c   1.000
_cell.angle_alpha   90.00
_cell.angle_beta   90.00
_cell.angle_gamma   90.00
#
_symmetry.space_group_name_H-M   'P 1'
#
loop_
_entity.id
_entity.type
_entity.pdbx_description
1 polymer ?
#
loop_
_entity_poly.entity_id
_entity_poly.type
_entity_poly.pdbx_seq_one_letter_code
_entity_poly.pdbx_strand_id
1 'polypeptide(L)'
;MTLMTQMDCCTRLGIGPKTLRHWLRHAKMQFSTHPADARLKCLTEEQVQQLATLHARALQMAPDPSLALSEEVTPLASSPGDLAGAQENEAPPLSPTRSLPEEAELRKTVGVLEAKVLTLQEQMTQLALELLRERTERYEQRLRTLEALLPPHATRAPEVKAPVPTIEQPPHSPCASQRPLQPAEWLARSRTLPRVEYGVQGLYVLICPQEGLLSFPVDSPEWFDWFASLHSFRFIGSQGRFTAYREGQTRSWKAYRSFHGRSHRRSLGITDRLTVARLEQVAASLQSEMNSLS
;
A
#
# COMPACT_ATOMS: atom_id res chain seq x y z
N MET A 1 -23.22 32.92 -4.58
CA MET A 1 -23.22 31.44 -4.62
C MET A 1 -22.05 30.97 -5.48
N THR A 2 -20.85 30.90 -4.90
CA THR A 2 -19.66 30.44 -5.62
C THR A 2 -19.75 28.92 -5.82
N LEU A 3 -19.93 28.50 -7.07
CA LEU A 3 -19.94 27.08 -7.43
C LEU A 3 -18.51 26.65 -7.73
N MET A 4 -18.02 25.66 -6.99
CA MET A 4 -16.70 25.09 -7.17
C MET A 4 -16.79 23.81 -7.98
N THR A 5 -15.84 23.59 -8.89
CA THR A 5 -15.80 22.33 -9.64
C THR A 5 -15.36 21.17 -8.73
N GLN A 6 -15.71 19.94 -9.12
CA GLN A 6 -15.27 18.74 -8.40
C GLN A 6 -13.74 18.72 -8.17
N MET A 7 -12.95 19.21 -9.14
CA MET A 7 -11.50 19.24 -9.04
C MET A 7 -11.03 20.24 -7.98
N ASP A 8 -11.62 21.43 -7.95
CA ASP A 8 -11.29 22.48 -6.97
C ASP A 8 -11.71 22.07 -5.54
N CYS A 9 -12.81 21.35 -5.40
CA CYS A 9 -13.19 20.77 -4.11
C CYS A 9 -12.16 19.74 -3.64
N CYS A 10 -11.65 18.91 -4.54
CA CYS A 10 -10.64 17.90 -4.22
C CYS A 10 -9.31 18.55 -3.79
N THR A 11 -8.89 19.64 -4.45
CA THR A 11 -7.66 20.36 -4.09
C THR A 11 -7.82 21.08 -2.75
N ARG A 12 -8.89 21.85 -2.53
CA ARG A 12 -9.13 22.53 -1.24
C ARG A 12 -9.25 21.60 -0.05
N LEU A 13 -9.89 20.45 -0.25
CA LEU A 13 -10.04 19.45 0.79
C LEU A 13 -8.82 18.52 0.87
N GLY A 14 -7.86 18.57 -0.06
CA GLY A 14 -6.70 17.66 -0.13
C GLY A 14 -7.08 16.18 -0.25
N ILE A 15 -8.21 15.86 -0.90
CA ILE A 15 -8.74 14.49 -1.04
C ILE A 15 -8.87 14.06 -2.50
N GLY A 16 -8.79 12.76 -2.74
CA GLY A 16 -9.08 12.20 -4.06
C GLY A 16 -10.58 12.21 -4.42
N PRO A 17 -10.93 12.15 -5.71
CA PRO A 17 -12.31 12.22 -6.19
C PRO A 17 -13.18 11.02 -5.77
N LYS A 18 -12.58 9.89 -5.38
CA LYS A 18 -13.31 8.75 -4.81
C LYS A 18 -13.71 9.02 -3.37
N THR A 19 -12.81 9.59 -2.58
CA THR A 19 -13.05 9.97 -1.18
C THR A 19 -14.12 11.05 -1.09
N LEU A 20 -14.05 12.09 -1.94
CA LEU A 20 -15.08 13.12 -2.02
C LEU A 20 -16.48 12.54 -2.28
N ARG A 21 -16.60 11.59 -3.23
CA ARG A 21 -17.87 10.90 -3.51
C ARG A 21 -18.38 10.06 -2.33
N HIS A 22 -17.46 9.45 -1.58
CA HIS A 22 -17.81 8.69 -0.39
C HIS A 22 -18.32 9.61 0.73
N TRP A 23 -17.65 10.74 0.95
CA TRP A 23 -18.03 11.74 1.95
C TRP A 23 -19.39 12.36 1.65
N LEU A 24 -19.64 12.73 0.38
CA LEU A 24 -20.95 13.23 -0.06
C LEU A 24 -22.07 12.23 0.22
N ARG A 25 -21.84 10.94 -0.05
CA ARG A 25 -22.82 9.88 0.24
C ARG A 25 -23.09 9.75 1.74
N HIS A 26 -22.04 9.84 2.55
CA HIS A 26 -22.14 9.78 4.02
C HIS A 26 -22.89 11.00 4.59
N ALA A 27 -22.65 12.18 4.03
CA ALA A 27 -23.30 13.44 4.41
C ALA A 27 -24.68 13.66 3.75
N LYS A 28 -25.19 12.69 2.95
CA LYS A 28 -26.42 12.80 2.15
C LYS A 28 -26.48 14.04 1.23
N MET A 29 -25.33 14.51 0.76
CA MET A 29 -25.22 15.65 -0.16
C MET A 29 -25.05 15.18 -1.61
N GLN A 30 -25.49 15.99 -2.57
CA GLN A 30 -25.42 15.68 -4.00
C GLN A 30 -24.68 16.79 -4.76
N PHE A 31 -24.11 16.43 -5.92
CA PHE A 31 -23.52 17.40 -6.84
C PHE A 31 -24.61 18.18 -7.56
N SER A 32 -24.41 19.49 -7.72
CA SER A 32 -25.19 20.31 -8.65
C SER A 32 -24.51 20.35 -10.02
N THR A 33 -25.29 20.57 -11.07
CA THR A 33 -24.77 20.84 -12.42
C THR A 33 -24.33 22.30 -12.52
N HIS A 34 -23.18 22.55 -13.15
CA HIS A 34 -22.70 23.91 -13.35
C HIS A 34 -23.61 24.69 -14.33
N PRO A 35 -23.95 25.97 -14.06
CA PRO A 35 -24.86 26.75 -14.90
C PRO A 35 -24.33 27.03 -16.31
N ALA A 36 -23.01 27.04 -16.51
CA ALA A 36 -22.39 27.23 -17.83
C ALA A 36 -22.06 25.91 -18.56
N ASP A 37 -22.02 24.78 -17.86
CA ASP A 37 -21.68 23.47 -18.45
C ASP A 37 -22.33 22.32 -17.68
N ALA A 38 -23.36 21.71 -18.28
CA ALA A 38 -24.10 20.61 -17.68
C ALA A 38 -23.26 19.34 -17.43
N ARG A 39 -22.05 19.25 -18.00
CA ARG A 39 -21.14 18.10 -17.82
C ARG A 39 -20.31 18.20 -16.54
N LEU A 40 -20.19 19.40 -15.96
CA LEU A 40 -19.39 19.63 -14.76
C LEU A 40 -20.21 19.42 -13.50
N LYS A 41 -19.65 18.63 -12.58
CA LYS A 41 -20.19 18.40 -11.25
C LYS A 41 -19.62 19.43 -10.29
N CYS A 42 -20.51 20.18 -9.64
CA CYS A 42 -20.15 21.28 -8.76
C CYS A 42 -20.73 21.08 -7.36
N LEU A 43 -20.09 21.73 -6.40
CA LEU A 43 -20.57 21.90 -5.03
C LEU A 43 -20.49 23.37 -4.68
N THR A 44 -21.35 23.82 -3.78
CA THR A 44 -21.24 25.18 -3.23
C THR A 44 -20.11 25.25 -2.21
N GLU A 45 -19.52 26.43 -2.05
CA GLU A 45 -18.49 26.68 -1.03
C GLU A 45 -18.98 26.33 0.39
N GLU A 46 -20.25 26.59 0.69
CA GLU A 46 -20.90 26.21 1.96
C GLU A 46 -20.93 24.68 2.17
N GLN A 47 -21.24 23.91 1.13
CA GLN A 47 -21.22 22.44 1.20
C GLN A 47 -19.80 21.90 1.42
N VAL A 48 -18.79 22.53 0.80
CA VAL A 48 -17.39 22.16 0.99
C VAL A 48 -16.92 22.47 2.42
N GLN A 49 -17.33 23.62 2.97
CA GLN A 49 -17.09 23.98 4.37
C GLN A 49 -17.75 22.99 5.33
N GLN A 50 -18.99 22.59 5.07
CA GLN A 50 -19.70 21.63 5.89
C GLN A 50 -19.08 20.22 5.82
N LEU A 51 -18.56 19.81 4.66
CA LEU A 51 -17.80 18.55 4.55
C LEU A 51 -16.48 18.61 5.33
N ALA A 52 -15.80 19.75 5.31
CA ALA A 52 -14.56 19.94 6.06
C ALA A 52 -14.78 19.86 7.57
N THR A 53 -15.85 20.47 8.08
CA THR A 53 -16.20 20.41 9.51
C THR A 53 -16.63 19.01 9.94
N LEU A 54 -17.47 18.33 9.15
CA LEU A 54 -17.92 16.96 9.46
C LEU A 54 -16.78 15.93 9.48
N HIS A 55 -15.76 16.11 8.65
CA HIS A 55 -14.60 15.23 8.58
C HIS A 55 -13.37 15.76 9.34
N ALA A 56 -13.56 16.77 10.20
CA ALA A 56 -12.54 17.39 11.06
C ALA A 56 -11.25 17.76 10.29
N ARG A 57 -11.39 18.36 9.11
CA ARG A 57 -10.25 18.73 8.25
C ARG A 57 -10.17 20.24 8.07
N ALA A 58 -8.96 20.80 8.21
CA ALA A 58 -8.69 22.17 7.84
C ALA A 58 -8.76 22.31 6.31
N LEU A 59 -9.61 23.23 5.81
CA LEU A 59 -9.60 23.60 4.40
C LEU A 59 -8.28 24.27 4.08
N GLN A 60 -7.64 23.84 3.00
CA GLN A 60 -6.55 24.60 2.43
C GLN A 60 -7.16 25.85 1.81
N MET A 61 -7.14 26.95 2.57
CA MET A 61 -7.14 28.29 2.00
C MET A 61 -6.00 28.33 0.97
N ALA A 62 -6.31 28.73 -0.25
CA ALA A 62 -5.27 29.04 -1.23
C ALA A 62 -4.28 30.03 -0.61
N PRO A 63 -2.98 29.96 -0.93
CA PRO A 63 -2.03 30.95 -0.45
C PRO A 63 -2.49 32.34 -0.92
N ASP A 64 -2.62 33.27 0.01
CA ASP A 64 -2.72 34.69 -0.31
C ASP A 64 -1.50 35.07 -1.15
N PRO A 65 -1.66 35.61 -2.38
CA PRO A 65 -0.55 36.15 -3.14
C PRO A 65 0.02 37.46 -2.56
N SER A 66 -0.47 37.90 -1.39
CA SER A 66 -0.11 39.19 -0.77
C SER A 66 1.09 39.14 0.18
N LEU A 67 1.77 38.00 0.32
CA LEU A 67 3.04 37.89 1.06
C LEU A 67 4.20 37.38 0.19
N ALA A 68 4.19 37.74 -1.09
CA ALA A 68 5.31 37.55 -2.01
C ALA A 68 5.96 38.88 -2.40
N LEU A 69 6.23 39.77 -1.44
CA LEU A 69 7.09 40.95 -1.64
C LEU A 69 7.76 41.35 -0.32
N SER A 70 8.87 40.69 0.03
CA SER A 70 9.98 41.25 0.82
C SER A 70 11.21 40.33 0.70
N GLU A 71 11.62 40.04 -0.52
CA GLU A 71 13.04 39.83 -0.81
C GLU A 71 13.47 41.02 -1.65
N GLU A 72 13.85 42.10 -0.97
CA GLU A 72 14.70 43.12 -1.59
C GLU A 72 16.06 42.48 -1.84
N VAL A 73 16.22 41.91 -3.03
CA VAL A 73 17.50 41.86 -3.70
C VAL A 73 17.66 43.23 -4.37
N THR A 74 18.49 44.08 -3.78
CA THR A 74 18.99 45.29 -4.43
C THR A 74 20.21 44.94 -5.28
N PRO A 75 20.19 45.15 -6.61
CA PRO A 75 21.41 45.21 -7.42
C PRO A 75 21.67 46.66 -7.85
N LEU A 76 22.92 47.10 -7.79
CA LEU A 76 23.59 48.16 -8.59
C LEU A 76 24.78 48.67 -7.75
N ALA A 77 26.01 48.85 -8.23
CA ALA A 77 26.71 48.52 -9.46
C ALA A 77 28.21 48.87 -9.24
N SER A 78 29.09 48.24 -10.02
CA SER A 78 30.36 48.77 -10.57
C SER A 78 31.62 48.96 -9.67
N SER A 79 32.63 48.15 -10.00
CA SER A 79 34.11 48.29 -9.82
C SER A 79 34.70 49.63 -10.34
N PRO A 80 36.03 49.93 -10.27
CA PRO A 80 37.21 49.20 -9.73
C PRO A 80 38.18 50.09 -8.89
N GLY A 81 39.28 49.53 -8.36
CA GLY A 81 40.48 50.33 -8.01
C GLY A 81 41.33 49.77 -6.86
N ASP A 82 42.54 49.35 -7.20
CA ASP A 82 43.64 48.95 -6.30
C ASP A 82 43.88 49.87 -5.10
N LEU A 83 44.45 49.29 -4.03
CA LEU A 83 45.74 49.68 -3.43
C LEU A 83 45.86 49.15 -2.00
N ALA A 84 46.89 48.35 -1.72
CA ALA A 84 47.72 48.48 -0.51
C ALA A 84 48.89 47.48 -0.52
N GLY A 85 50.08 47.98 -0.84
CA GLY A 85 51.35 47.47 -0.30
C GLY A 85 51.80 48.37 0.84
N ALA A 86 52.26 47.76 1.94
CA ALA A 86 53.02 48.32 3.08
C ALA A 86 52.34 49.48 3.86
N GLN A 87 52.47 49.68 5.18
CA GLN A 87 53.52 49.30 6.11
C GLN A 87 53.03 49.51 7.57
N GLU A 88 53.73 48.85 8.49
CA GLU A 88 53.76 48.91 9.96
C GLU A 88 53.36 50.24 10.64
N ASN A 89 52.55 50.17 11.71
CA ASN A 89 52.99 50.55 13.06
C ASN A 89 52.01 50.17 14.19
N GLU A 90 52.60 49.74 15.32
CA GLU A 90 52.15 49.84 16.73
C GLU A 90 50.79 49.28 17.22
N ALA A 91 50.88 48.33 18.16
CA ALA A 91 49.78 47.79 18.99
C ALA A 91 49.39 48.79 20.12
N PRO A 92 48.21 48.72 20.80
CA PRO A 92 47.80 47.52 21.57
C PRO A 92 46.24 47.32 21.61
N PRO A 93 45.65 46.46 22.49
CA PRO A 93 44.79 45.36 22.07
C PRO A 93 43.30 45.61 22.39
N LEU A 94 42.37 45.38 21.47
CA LEU A 94 40.93 45.43 21.81
C LEU A 94 40.16 44.29 21.14
N SER A 95 39.77 43.35 21.99
CA SER A 95 38.87 42.22 21.80
C SER A 95 37.60 42.57 21.00
N PRO A 96 37.01 41.66 20.21
CA PRO A 96 35.58 41.69 20.02
C PRO A 96 34.97 41.07 21.29
N THR A 97 34.57 41.93 22.23
CA THR A 97 33.71 41.55 23.34
C THR A 97 32.35 41.14 22.77
N ARG A 98 32.26 39.88 22.33
CA ARG A 98 30.98 39.18 22.29
C ARG A 98 30.57 39.04 23.75
N SER A 99 29.46 39.67 24.12
CA SER A 99 28.93 39.73 25.47
C SER A 99 28.76 38.29 26.00
N LEU A 100 29.66 37.88 26.91
CA LEU A 100 29.57 36.64 27.71
C LEU A 100 28.13 36.30 28.18
N PRO A 101 27.26 37.28 28.53
CA PRO A 101 25.86 37.02 28.89
C PRO A 101 25.00 36.39 27.77
N GLU A 102 25.09 36.88 26.52
CA GLU A 102 24.24 36.38 25.42
C GLU A 102 24.60 34.95 25.03
N GLU A 103 25.88 34.62 25.05
CA GLU A 103 26.33 33.26 24.73
C GLU A 103 25.96 32.26 25.84
N ALA A 104 25.98 32.69 27.11
CA ALA A 104 25.49 31.88 28.23
C ALA A 104 23.97 31.66 28.15
N GLU A 105 23.21 32.67 27.74
CA GLU A 105 21.77 32.57 27.56
C GLU A 105 21.40 31.65 26.40
N LEU A 106 22.09 31.74 25.26
CA LEU A 106 21.93 30.82 24.14
C LEU A 106 22.28 29.37 24.50
N ARG A 107 23.37 29.14 25.25
CA ARG A 107 23.71 27.78 25.73
C ARG A 107 22.62 27.22 26.65
N LYS A 108 22.02 28.08 27.48
CA LYS A 108 20.89 27.70 28.35
C LYS A 108 19.64 27.35 27.55
N THR A 109 19.30 28.12 26.51
CA THR A 109 18.13 27.80 25.66
C THR A 109 18.32 26.51 24.87
N VAL A 110 19.53 26.26 24.35
CA VAL A 110 19.88 24.98 23.69
C VAL A 110 19.73 23.82 24.66
N GLY A 111 20.27 23.91 25.88
CA GLY A 111 20.11 22.85 26.88
C GLY A 111 18.64 22.58 27.26
N VAL A 112 17.80 23.61 27.32
CA VAL A 112 16.35 23.46 27.55
C VAL A 112 15.67 22.77 26.37
N LEU A 113 16.03 23.11 25.13
CA LEU A 113 15.47 22.48 23.94
C LEU A 113 15.90 21.02 23.82
N GLU A 114 17.18 20.72 24.09
CA GLU A 114 17.70 19.34 24.13
C GLU A 114 16.94 18.50 25.16
N ALA A 115 16.74 19.02 26.36
CA ALA A 115 15.93 18.34 27.39
C ALA A 115 14.49 18.08 26.91
N LYS A 116 13.85 19.06 26.25
CA LYS A 116 12.50 18.88 25.67
C LYS A 116 12.48 17.80 24.60
N VAL A 117 13.47 17.77 23.70
CA VAL A 117 13.57 16.73 22.66
C VAL A 117 13.72 15.35 23.29
N LEU A 118 14.56 15.20 24.31
CA LEU A 118 14.71 13.94 25.02
C LEU A 118 13.39 13.49 25.68
N THR A 119 12.67 14.40 26.34
CA THR A 119 11.36 14.06 26.93
C THR A 119 10.32 13.65 25.89
N LEU A 120 10.29 14.32 24.74
CA LEU A 120 9.35 13.98 23.66
C LEU A 120 9.72 12.65 22.99
N GLN A 121 11.01 12.39 22.84
CA GLN A 121 11.50 11.10 22.36
C GLN A 121 11.11 9.97 23.31
N GLU A 122 11.28 10.16 24.62
CA GLU A 122 10.85 9.19 25.64
C GLU A 122 9.33 8.94 25.57
N GLN A 123 8.52 10.00 25.55
CA GLN A 123 7.06 9.87 25.41
C GLN A 123 6.65 9.14 24.14
N MET A 124 7.31 9.40 23.01
CA MET A 124 7.04 8.71 21.75
C MET A 124 7.43 7.22 21.82
N THR A 125 8.56 6.89 22.47
CA THR A 125 8.94 5.48 22.68
C THR A 125 7.95 4.76 23.57
N GLN A 126 7.48 5.40 24.65
CA GLN A 126 6.50 4.81 25.55
C GLN A 126 5.17 4.55 24.84
N LEU A 127 4.68 5.51 24.04
CA LEU A 127 3.48 5.33 23.24
C LEU A 127 3.63 4.22 22.19
N ALA A 128 4.79 4.14 21.52
CA ALA A 128 5.06 3.09 20.54
C ALA A 128 5.02 1.69 21.18
N LEU A 129 5.59 1.54 22.37
CA LEU A 129 5.54 0.29 23.12
C LEU A 129 4.11 -0.10 23.53
N GLU A 130 3.33 0.85 24.03
CA GLU A 130 1.92 0.62 24.38
C GLU A 130 1.08 0.21 23.16
N LEU A 131 1.28 0.86 22.00
CA LEU A 131 0.60 0.48 20.76
C LEU A 131 0.98 -0.93 20.30
N LEU A 132 2.26 -1.31 20.42
CA LEU A 132 2.70 -2.67 20.09
C LEU A 132 2.10 -3.72 21.03
N ARG A 133 2.03 -3.40 22.33
CA ARG A 133 1.40 -4.26 23.33
C ARG A 133 -0.07 -4.45 23.03
N GLU A 134 -0.81 -3.36 22.84
CA GLU A 134 -2.25 -3.41 22.55
C GLU A 134 -2.55 -4.17 21.26
N ARG A 135 -1.74 -3.97 20.22
CA ARG A 135 -1.83 -4.75 18.98
C ARG A 135 -1.62 -6.24 19.24
N THR A 136 -0.64 -6.62 20.05
CA THR A 136 -0.33 -8.01 20.37
C THR A 136 -1.47 -8.66 21.16
N GLU A 137 -1.96 -7.98 22.20
CA GLU A 137 -3.09 -8.43 23.01
C GLU A 137 -4.36 -8.62 22.15
N ARG A 138 -4.65 -7.68 21.23
CA ARG A 138 -5.77 -7.83 20.28
C ARG A 138 -5.61 -9.04 19.37
N TYR A 139 -4.40 -9.33 18.89
CA TYR A 139 -4.17 -10.53 18.08
C TYR A 139 -4.37 -11.81 18.90
N GLU A 140 -3.84 -11.87 20.11
CA GLU A 140 -4.00 -13.02 21.00
C GLU A 140 -5.46 -13.26 21.36
N GLN A 141 -6.21 -12.21 21.70
CA GLN A 141 -7.65 -12.31 21.97
C GLN A 141 -8.40 -12.86 20.75
N ARG A 142 -8.06 -12.38 19.55
CA ARG A 142 -8.66 -12.88 18.31
C ARG A 142 -8.31 -14.34 18.05
N LEU A 143 -7.06 -14.75 18.30
CA LEU A 143 -6.63 -16.15 18.19
C LEU A 143 -7.39 -17.04 19.17
N ARG A 144 -7.47 -16.67 20.45
CA ARG A 144 -8.27 -17.41 21.45
C ARG A 144 -9.74 -17.52 21.07
N THR A 145 -10.32 -16.45 20.52
CA THR A 145 -11.70 -16.47 20.03
C THR A 145 -11.86 -17.46 18.88
N LEU A 146 -10.92 -17.52 17.94
CA LEU A 146 -10.94 -18.48 16.84
C LEU A 146 -10.71 -19.92 17.33
N GLU A 147 -9.80 -20.13 18.29
CA GLU A 147 -9.57 -21.42 18.92
C GLU A 147 -10.80 -21.93 19.66
N ALA A 148 -11.52 -21.06 20.38
CA ALA A 148 -12.77 -21.41 21.04
C ALA A 148 -13.90 -21.79 20.06
N LEU A 149 -13.83 -21.33 18.80
CA LEU A 149 -14.77 -21.69 17.74
C LEU A 149 -14.39 -22.99 17.01
N LEU A 150 -13.18 -23.51 17.22
CA LEU A 150 -12.76 -24.82 16.69
C LEU A 150 -13.32 -25.94 17.59
N PRO A 151 -14.06 -26.93 17.05
CA PRO A 151 -14.54 -28.06 17.84
C PRO A 151 -13.40 -28.86 18.48
N PRO A 152 -13.58 -29.45 19.68
CA PRO A 152 -12.59 -30.31 20.33
C PRO A 152 -12.54 -31.69 19.65
N HIS A 153 -12.05 -31.77 18.41
CA HIS A 153 -11.90 -33.02 17.68
C HIS A 153 -10.54 -33.09 16.98
N ALA A 154 -9.46 -33.23 17.75
CA ALA A 154 -8.22 -33.90 17.30
C ALA A 154 -7.16 -34.04 18.41
N THR A 155 -7.55 -34.46 19.62
CA THR A 155 -6.54 -34.92 20.59
C THR A 155 -7.08 -36.03 21.50
N ARG A 156 -7.46 -37.15 20.89
CA ARG A 156 -7.37 -38.43 21.55
C ARG A 156 -6.94 -39.45 20.52
N ALA A 157 -5.63 -39.60 20.36
CA ALA A 157 -5.07 -40.77 19.71
C ALA A 157 -5.36 -41.98 20.62
N PRO A 158 -6.13 -42.99 20.18
CA PRO A 158 -6.08 -44.30 20.79
C PRO A 158 -4.84 -45.03 20.25
N GLU A 159 -4.17 -45.71 21.16
CA GLU A 159 -3.02 -46.57 20.92
C GLU A 159 -3.13 -47.44 19.67
N VAL A 160 -1.98 -47.54 19.00
CA VAL A 160 -1.63 -48.48 17.95
C VAL A 160 -1.92 -49.92 18.39
N LYS A 161 -2.81 -50.59 17.67
CA LYS A 161 -2.65 -52.03 17.36
C LYS A 161 -2.85 -52.23 15.87
N ALA A 162 -1.75 -52.56 15.19
CA ALA A 162 -1.77 -53.09 13.83
C ALA A 162 -2.57 -54.40 13.81
N PRO A 163 -3.29 -54.66 12.70
CA PRO A 163 -2.72 -55.58 11.71
C PRO A 163 -2.85 -55.10 10.26
N VAL A 164 -1.92 -55.59 9.45
CA VAL A 164 -1.82 -55.45 7.99
C VAL A 164 -3.10 -55.92 7.29
N PRO A 165 -3.54 -55.25 6.21
CA PRO A 165 -3.71 -55.99 4.95
C PRO A 165 -3.29 -55.21 3.69
N THR A 166 -2.76 -55.97 2.74
CA THR A 166 -3.13 -56.08 1.32
C THR A 166 -3.54 -54.81 0.55
N ILE A 167 -2.85 -54.63 -0.57
CA ILE A 167 -3.15 -53.72 -1.68
C ILE A 167 -4.60 -53.90 -2.14
N GLU A 168 -5.46 -52.93 -1.82
CA GLU A 168 -6.60 -52.52 -2.64
C GLU A 168 -6.63 -50.99 -2.64
N GLN A 169 -6.70 -50.41 -3.84
CA GLN A 169 -6.86 -48.97 -4.02
C GLN A 169 -8.18 -48.53 -3.36
N PRO A 170 -8.18 -47.52 -2.48
CA PRO A 170 -9.42 -46.99 -1.95
C PRO A 170 -10.20 -46.32 -3.10
N PRO A 171 -11.50 -46.60 -3.23
CA PRO A 171 -12.34 -45.86 -4.16
C PRO A 171 -12.33 -44.39 -3.73
N HIS A 172 -12.18 -43.52 -4.73
CA HIS A 172 -12.32 -42.07 -4.65
C HIS A 172 -13.20 -41.63 -3.48
N SER A 173 -12.58 -41.02 -2.47
CA SER A 173 -13.31 -40.36 -1.39
C SER A 173 -14.28 -39.36 -2.02
N PRO A 174 -15.60 -39.52 -1.85
CA PRO A 174 -16.54 -38.48 -2.24
C PRO A 174 -16.22 -37.26 -1.38
N CYS A 175 -15.81 -36.19 -2.05
CA CYS A 175 -15.95 -34.80 -1.67
C CYS A 175 -16.33 -34.60 -0.20
N ALA A 176 -15.36 -34.21 0.64
CA ALA A 176 -15.63 -33.72 1.98
C ALA A 176 -16.72 -32.65 1.89
N SER A 177 -17.91 -32.99 2.37
CA SER A 177 -19.12 -32.19 2.23
C SER A 177 -18.83 -30.75 2.59
N GLN A 178 -18.92 -29.88 1.58
CA GLN A 178 -18.66 -28.46 1.68
C GLN A 178 -19.54 -27.90 2.79
N ARG A 179 -18.96 -27.60 3.96
CA ARG A 179 -19.64 -26.79 4.96
C ARG A 179 -20.02 -25.48 4.27
N PRO A 180 -21.28 -25.04 4.32
CA PRO A 180 -21.67 -23.75 3.78
C PRO A 180 -20.77 -22.67 4.41
N LEU A 181 -19.93 -22.05 3.57
CA LEU A 181 -18.97 -21.06 4.01
C LEU A 181 -19.72 -19.87 4.59
N GLN A 182 -19.29 -19.37 5.75
CA GLN A 182 -19.91 -18.20 6.34
C GLN A 182 -19.70 -16.97 5.41
N PRO A 183 -20.62 -15.99 5.38
CA PRO A 183 -20.51 -14.83 4.49
C PRO A 183 -19.18 -14.07 4.61
N ALA A 184 -18.60 -14.00 5.81
CA ALA A 184 -17.29 -13.38 6.03
C ALA A 184 -16.14 -14.21 5.42
N GLU A 185 -16.23 -15.53 5.48
CA GLU A 185 -15.27 -16.44 4.83
C GLU A 185 -15.39 -16.35 3.32
N TRP A 186 -16.61 -16.25 2.80
CA TRP A 186 -16.86 -16.04 1.38
C TRP A 186 -16.29 -14.69 0.89
N LEU A 187 -16.44 -13.63 1.69
CA LEU A 187 -15.87 -12.31 1.40
C LEU A 187 -14.34 -12.25 1.55
N ALA A 188 -13.76 -13.02 2.47
CA ALA A 188 -12.31 -13.15 2.61
C ALA A 188 -11.70 -14.01 1.47
N ARG A 189 -12.38 -15.10 1.09
CA ARG A 189 -11.96 -16.03 0.03
C ARG A 189 -12.17 -15.46 -1.38
N SER A 190 -13.18 -14.62 -1.59
CA SER A 190 -13.38 -13.89 -2.87
C SER A 190 -12.30 -12.85 -3.18
N ARG A 191 -11.50 -12.45 -2.18
CA ARG A 191 -10.37 -11.52 -2.34
C ARG A 191 -9.03 -12.22 -2.49
N THR A 192 -8.94 -13.52 -2.22
CA THR A 192 -7.70 -14.28 -2.38
C THR A 192 -7.67 -14.88 -3.78
N LEU A 193 -6.64 -14.54 -4.54
CA LEU A 193 -6.44 -15.09 -5.87
C LEU A 193 -5.81 -16.48 -5.73
N PRO A 194 -6.29 -17.49 -6.46
CA PRO A 194 -5.59 -18.76 -6.60
C PRO A 194 -4.13 -18.53 -6.97
N ARG A 195 -3.22 -19.30 -6.36
CA ARG A 195 -1.77 -19.10 -6.48
C ARG A 195 -1.13 -20.35 -7.08
N VAL A 196 -0.29 -20.16 -8.08
CA VAL A 196 0.59 -21.19 -8.65
C VAL A 196 1.99 -20.87 -8.18
N GLU A 197 2.63 -21.80 -7.48
CA GLU A 197 3.93 -21.59 -6.85
C GLU A 197 4.92 -22.69 -7.19
N TYR A 198 6.13 -22.30 -7.55
CA TYR A 198 7.25 -23.20 -7.73
C TYR A 198 7.76 -23.67 -6.36
N GLY A 199 7.57 -24.95 -6.05
CA GLY A 199 7.94 -25.56 -4.78
C GLY A 199 9.40 -26.02 -4.72
N VAL A 200 9.87 -26.32 -3.50
CA VAL A 200 11.24 -26.79 -3.20
C VAL A 200 11.62 -28.13 -3.86
N GLN A 201 10.62 -28.89 -4.33
CA GLN A 201 10.83 -30.17 -5.03
C GLN A 201 10.97 -29.99 -6.56
N GLY A 202 10.98 -28.74 -7.06
CA GLY A 202 11.02 -28.46 -8.50
C GLY A 202 9.68 -28.67 -9.21
N LEU A 203 8.60 -28.81 -8.45
CA LEU A 203 7.24 -29.00 -8.95
C LEU A 203 6.38 -27.77 -8.68
N TYR A 204 5.45 -27.47 -9.58
CA TYR A 204 4.47 -26.42 -9.37
C TYR A 204 3.32 -26.94 -8.52
N VAL A 205 3.02 -26.20 -7.47
CA VAL A 205 1.91 -26.45 -6.56
C VAL A 205 0.85 -25.39 -6.82
N LEU A 206 -0.40 -25.82 -6.96
CA LEU A 206 -1.53 -24.93 -7.08
C LEU A 206 -2.23 -24.80 -5.72
N ILE A 207 -2.50 -23.58 -5.31
CA ILE A 207 -3.14 -23.26 -4.03
C ILE A 207 -4.42 -22.50 -4.34
N CYS A 208 -5.54 -23.18 -4.20
CA CYS A 208 -6.87 -22.62 -4.27
C CYS A 208 -7.34 -22.13 -2.89
N PRO A 209 -7.97 -20.95 -2.78
CA PRO A 209 -8.57 -20.51 -1.53
C PRO A 209 -9.84 -21.29 -1.15
N GLN A 210 -10.47 -21.97 -2.12
CA GLN A 210 -11.64 -22.82 -1.90
C GLN A 210 -11.24 -24.26 -1.54
N GLU A 211 -10.30 -24.85 -2.30
CA GLU A 211 -9.98 -26.28 -2.26
C GLU A 211 -8.63 -26.60 -1.57
N GLY A 212 -7.82 -25.58 -1.25
CA GLY A 212 -6.50 -25.78 -0.66
C GLY A 212 -5.46 -26.18 -1.71
N LEU A 213 -4.60 -27.14 -1.36
CA LEU A 213 -3.47 -27.56 -2.21
C LEU A 213 -3.95 -28.57 -3.26
N LEU A 214 -3.84 -28.19 -4.54
CA LEU A 214 -4.19 -29.03 -5.69
C LEU A 214 -2.90 -29.54 -6.33
N SER A 215 -2.81 -30.86 -6.46
CA SER A 215 -1.68 -31.56 -7.10
C SER A 215 -2.16 -32.16 -8.41
N PHE A 216 -2.19 -31.35 -9.46
CA PHE A 216 -2.43 -31.84 -10.83
C PHE A 216 -1.09 -32.05 -11.55
N PRO A 217 -1.02 -33.00 -12.50
CA PRO A 217 0.11 -33.04 -13.42
C PRO A 217 0.18 -31.71 -14.19
N VAL A 218 1.38 -31.15 -14.28
CA VAL A 218 1.66 -29.93 -15.04
C VAL A 218 1.24 -30.13 -16.50
N ASP A 219 0.61 -29.12 -17.09
CA ASP A 219 0.15 -29.12 -18.49
C ASP A 219 -0.86 -30.24 -18.83
N SER A 220 -1.54 -30.79 -17.83
CA SER A 220 -2.63 -31.76 -18.01
C SER A 220 -3.96 -31.10 -18.38
N PRO A 221 -4.96 -31.87 -18.87
CA PRO A 221 -6.31 -31.33 -19.10
C PRO A 221 -6.92 -30.70 -17.84
N GLU A 222 -6.72 -31.34 -16.67
CA GLU A 222 -7.20 -30.84 -15.37
C GLU A 222 -6.59 -29.48 -15.02
N TRP A 223 -5.32 -29.26 -15.37
CA TRP A 223 -4.67 -27.96 -15.25
C TRP A 223 -5.38 -26.89 -16.08
N PHE A 224 -5.67 -27.15 -17.35
CA PHE A 224 -6.36 -26.19 -18.21
C PHE A 224 -7.81 -25.95 -17.80
N ASP A 225 -8.53 -26.99 -17.39
CA ASP A 225 -9.90 -26.89 -16.87
C ASP A 225 -9.95 -26.05 -15.60
N TRP A 226 -8.96 -26.23 -14.73
CA TRP A 226 -8.79 -25.40 -13.55
C TRP A 226 -8.60 -23.93 -13.94
N PHE A 227 -7.67 -23.59 -14.85
CA PHE A 227 -7.54 -22.20 -15.33
C PHE A 227 -8.81 -21.70 -16.01
N ALA A 228 -9.54 -22.54 -16.74
CA ALA A 228 -10.79 -22.16 -17.40
C ALA A 228 -11.87 -21.73 -16.40
N SER A 229 -11.87 -22.30 -15.20
CA SER A 229 -12.74 -21.92 -14.08
C SER A 229 -12.37 -20.57 -13.46
N LEU A 230 -11.12 -20.12 -13.64
CA LEU A 230 -10.60 -18.90 -13.01
C LEU A 230 -10.76 -17.66 -13.89
N HIS A 231 -10.87 -16.51 -13.22
CA HIS A 231 -10.85 -15.19 -13.85
C HIS A 231 -9.56 -14.40 -13.54
N SER A 232 -8.82 -14.81 -12.50
CA SER A 232 -7.56 -14.20 -12.10
C SER A 232 -6.78 -15.17 -11.20
N PHE A 233 -5.46 -15.19 -11.33
CA PHE A 233 -4.57 -16.00 -10.48
C PHE A 233 -3.22 -15.30 -10.29
N ARG A 234 -2.49 -15.70 -9.27
CA ARG A 234 -1.11 -15.24 -9.02
C ARG A 234 -0.12 -16.35 -9.38
N PHE A 235 0.89 -16.00 -10.17
CA PHE A 235 1.97 -16.90 -10.53
C PHE A 235 3.26 -16.50 -9.80
N ILE A 236 3.92 -17.49 -9.20
CA ILE A 236 5.22 -17.38 -8.56
C ILE A 236 6.09 -18.48 -9.12
N GLY A 237 6.88 -18.09 -10.11
CA GLY A 237 7.85 -18.95 -10.76
C GLY A 237 9.24 -18.83 -10.17
N SER A 238 10.14 -19.65 -10.70
CA SER A 238 11.57 -19.59 -10.40
C SER A 238 12.20 -18.28 -10.88
N GLN A 239 11.78 -17.78 -12.04
CA GLN A 239 12.37 -16.61 -12.69
C GLN A 239 11.63 -15.30 -12.39
N GLY A 240 10.53 -15.35 -11.64
CA GLY A 240 9.78 -14.14 -11.30
C GLY A 240 8.33 -14.39 -10.90
N ARG A 241 7.61 -13.29 -10.66
CA ARG A 241 6.21 -13.32 -10.21
C ARG A 241 5.35 -12.33 -10.97
N PHE A 242 4.09 -12.69 -11.20
CA PHE A 242 3.08 -11.80 -11.78
C PHE A 242 1.68 -12.19 -11.31
N THR A 243 0.71 -11.31 -11.56
CA THR A 243 -0.70 -11.64 -11.43
C THR A 243 -1.30 -11.71 -12.83
N ALA A 244 -2.02 -12.76 -13.15
CA ALA A 244 -2.72 -12.91 -14.42
C ALA A 244 -4.21 -12.71 -14.23
N TYR A 245 -4.85 -12.06 -15.19
CA TYR A 245 -6.30 -11.95 -15.26
C TYR A 245 -6.79 -12.27 -16.66
N ARG A 246 -8.03 -12.72 -16.73
CA ARG A 246 -8.71 -13.01 -17.98
C ARG A 246 -9.40 -11.75 -18.49
N GLU A 247 -9.15 -11.41 -19.76
CA GLU A 247 -9.67 -10.21 -20.42
C GLU A 247 -10.47 -10.59 -21.67
N GLY A 248 -11.70 -10.06 -21.73
CA GLY A 248 -12.53 -10.04 -22.93
C GLY A 248 -13.31 -11.33 -23.23
N GLN A 249 -14.14 -11.22 -24.28
CA GLN A 249 -14.99 -12.29 -24.82
C GLN A 249 -14.17 -13.47 -25.36
N THR A 250 -12.92 -13.22 -25.76
CA THR A 250 -11.99 -14.19 -26.36
C THR A 250 -11.28 -15.08 -25.34
N ARG A 251 -11.67 -15.02 -24.04
CA ARG A 251 -11.08 -15.83 -22.96
C ARG A 251 -9.55 -15.75 -22.90
N SER A 252 -8.99 -14.58 -23.25
CA SER A 252 -7.55 -14.36 -23.31
C SER A 252 -7.00 -13.95 -21.95
N TRP A 253 -5.78 -14.38 -21.64
CA TRP A 253 -5.08 -14.10 -20.39
C TRP A 253 -4.04 -13.01 -20.58
N LYS A 254 -3.98 -12.09 -19.63
CA LYS A 254 -2.92 -11.09 -19.54
C LYS A 254 -2.26 -11.16 -18.17
N ALA A 255 -0.94 -11.27 -18.18
CA ALA A 255 -0.10 -11.07 -17.01
C ALA A 255 0.11 -9.57 -16.79
N TYR A 256 0.04 -9.14 -15.54
CA TYR A 256 0.44 -7.81 -15.13
C TYR A 256 1.33 -7.83 -13.90
N ARG A 257 2.20 -6.83 -13.82
CA ARG A 257 3.03 -6.55 -12.66
C ARG A 257 3.23 -5.06 -12.50
N SER A 258 3.14 -4.57 -11.27
CA SER A 258 3.39 -3.16 -10.93
C SER A 258 4.73 -3.01 -10.23
N PHE A 259 5.59 -2.10 -10.71
CA PHE A 259 6.86 -1.73 -10.08
C PHE A 259 7.14 -0.23 -10.31
N HIS A 260 7.63 0.49 -9.30
CA HIS A 260 7.83 1.96 -9.31
C HIS A 260 6.68 2.78 -9.92
N GLY A 261 5.42 2.44 -9.61
CA GLY A 261 4.25 3.17 -10.13
C GLY A 261 3.92 2.90 -11.61
N ARG A 262 4.71 2.10 -12.33
CA ARG A 262 4.44 1.65 -13.70
C ARG A 262 3.87 0.23 -13.70
N SER A 263 2.87 -0.01 -14.55
CA SER A 263 2.23 -1.33 -14.70
C SER A 263 2.63 -1.94 -16.03
N HIS A 264 3.41 -3.01 -15.98
CA HIS A 264 3.83 -3.80 -17.13
C HIS A 264 2.79 -4.88 -17.38
N ARG A 265 2.38 -5.05 -18.64
CA ARG A 265 1.39 -6.04 -19.06
C ARG A 265 1.94 -6.87 -20.20
N ARG A 266 1.76 -8.19 -20.12
CA ARG A 266 2.12 -9.14 -21.17
C ARG A 266 0.95 -10.07 -21.45
N SER A 267 0.71 -10.36 -22.73
CA SER A 267 -0.32 -11.31 -23.14
C SER A 267 0.18 -12.74 -22.97
N LEU A 268 -0.55 -13.54 -22.20
CA LEU A 268 -0.28 -14.96 -21.99
C LEU A 268 -0.88 -15.80 -23.13
N GLY A 269 -2.08 -15.45 -23.60
CA GLY A 269 -2.78 -16.16 -24.68
C GLY A 269 -4.10 -16.78 -24.20
N ILE A 270 -4.58 -17.81 -24.90
CA ILE A 270 -5.80 -18.55 -24.53
C ILE A 270 -5.44 -19.58 -23.44
N THR A 271 -6.43 -20.03 -22.66
CA THR A 271 -6.26 -21.02 -21.59
C THR A 271 -5.44 -22.24 -22.03
N ASP A 272 -5.71 -22.80 -23.21
CA ASP A 272 -5.05 -24.00 -23.75
C ASP A 272 -3.54 -23.82 -24.01
N ARG A 273 -3.05 -22.57 -23.99
CA ARG A 273 -1.64 -22.23 -24.16
C ARG A 273 -0.97 -21.78 -22.86
N LEU A 274 -1.66 -21.88 -21.72
CA LEU A 274 -1.10 -21.59 -20.39
C LEU A 274 -0.26 -22.76 -19.88
N THR A 275 0.76 -23.16 -20.63
CA THR A 275 1.73 -24.13 -20.12
C THR A 275 2.64 -23.49 -19.09
N VAL A 276 3.20 -24.30 -18.20
CA VAL A 276 4.19 -23.82 -17.22
C VAL A 276 5.37 -23.14 -17.91
N ALA A 277 5.86 -23.70 -19.01
CA ALA A 277 6.93 -23.09 -19.80
C ALA A 277 6.59 -21.67 -20.27
N ARG A 278 5.33 -21.44 -20.68
CA ARG A 278 4.85 -20.13 -21.11
C ARG A 278 4.74 -19.16 -19.94
N LEU A 279 4.26 -19.62 -18.79
CA LEU A 279 4.16 -18.82 -17.56
C LEU A 279 5.56 -18.37 -17.10
N GLU A 280 6.53 -19.29 -17.07
CA GLU A 280 7.93 -18.97 -16.74
C GLU A 280 8.56 -18.01 -17.75
N GLN A 281 8.36 -18.22 -19.05
CA GLN A 281 8.87 -17.31 -20.08
C GLN A 281 8.36 -15.88 -19.87
N VAL A 282 7.06 -15.72 -19.55
CA VAL A 282 6.47 -14.41 -19.29
C VAL A 282 6.92 -13.83 -17.95
N ALA A 283 7.07 -14.66 -16.91
CA ALA A 283 7.65 -14.24 -15.63
C ALA A 283 9.08 -13.70 -15.80
N ALA A 284 9.93 -14.44 -16.50
CA ALA A 284 11.31 -14.05 -16.80
C ALA A 284 11.37 -12.75 -17.60
N SER A 285 10.51 -12.58 -18.62
CA SER A 285 10.50 -11.33 -19.37
C SER A 285 10.04 -10.13 -18.54
N LEU A 286 9.00 -10.29 -17.72
CA LEU A 286 8.54 -9.21 -16.83
C LEU A 286 9.58 -8.90 -15.74
N GLN A 287 10.35 -9.88 -15.30
CA GLN A 287 11.46 -9.69 -14.36
C GLN A 287 12.65 -9.01 -15.04
N SER A 288 12.98 -9.36 -16.28
CA SER A 288 14.05 -8.71 -17.06
C SER A 288 13.74 -7.24 -17.34
N GLU A 289 12.49 -6.93 -17.75
CA GLU A 289 12.05 -5.54 -17.94
C GLU A 289 12.14 -4.73 -16.63
N MET A 290 11.88 -5.38 -15.49
CA MET A 290 12.03 -4.74 -14.19
C MET A 290 13.50 -4.48 -13.84
N ASN A 291 14.37 -5.47 -14.07
CA ASN A 291 15.80 -5.34 -13.83
C ASN A 291 16.44 -4.26 -14.74
N SER A 292 15.94 -4.07 -15.96
CA SER A 292 16.43 -3.02 -16.86
C SER A 292 15.95 -1.60 -16.52
N LEU A 293 14.97 -1.47 -15.63
CA LEU A 293 14.38 -0.20 -15.19
C LEU A 293 14.85 0.22 -13.78
N SER A 294 15.67 -0.61 -13.13
CA SER A 294 16.30 -0.34 -11.83
C SER A 294 17.70 0.22 -12.04
#